data_AF-A0A0D0F0B3-F1
#
_entry.id   AF-A0A0D0F0B3-F1
#
_cell.length_a   1.000
_cell.length_b   1.000
_cell.length_c   1.000
_cell.angle_alpha   90.00
_cell.angle_beta   90.00
_cell.angle_gamma   90.00
#
_symmetry.space_group_name_H-M   'P 1'
#
loop_
_entity.id
_entity.type
_entity.pdbx_description
1 polymer ?
#
loop_
_entity_poly.entity_id
_entity_poly.type
_entity_poly.pdbx_seq_one_letter_code
_entity_poly.pdbx_strand_id
1 'polypeptide(L)'
;MQTTQKINELLSKNYNSNISILGTHQASIYTSILDTDNGTIFIASNYHLFSFKDQDRNYWLTVIKPFNENGKEYHPKLDDLYTSNNGIKYRFTTREIIVAMAIEYFEKHTKS
;
A
#
# COMPACT_ATOMS: atom_id res chain seq x y z
N MET A 1 11.06 9.98 -13.09
CA MET A 1 10.24 8.78 -13.38
C MET A 1 8.85 8.98 -12.85
N GLN A 2 7.82 8.67 -13.64
CA GLN A 2 6.44 8.75 -13.19
C GLN A 2 6.16 7.62 -12.18
N THR A 3 5.38 7.90 -11.14
CA THR A 3 5.04 6.94 -10.06
C THR A 3 4.53 5.59 -10.60
N THR A 4 3.78 5.62 -11.71
CA THR A 4 3.29 4.43 -12.42
C THR A 4 4.41 3.54 -12.97
N GLN A 5 5.50 4.12 -13.51
CA GLN A 5 6.64 3.34 -14.01
C GLN A 5 7.30 2.55 -12.88
N LYS A 6 7.51 3.19 -11.73
CA LYS A 6 8.13 2.54 -10.57
C LYS A 6 7.29 1.39 -10.00
N ILE A 7 5.96 1.53 -10.02
CA ILE A 7 5.05 0.46 -9.62
C ILE A 7 5.12 -0.72 -10.59
N ASN A 8 5.11 -0.45 -11.89
CA ASN A 8 5.23 -1.51 -12.91
C ASN A 8 6.59 -2.23 -12.79
N GLU A 9 7.67 -1.48 -12.52
CA GLU A 9 8.98 -2.06 -12.25
C GLU A 9 8.93 -3.00 -11.04
N LEU A 10 8.43 -2.54 -9.89
CA LEU A 10 8.21 -3.39 -8.70
C LEU A 10 7.42 -4.67 -9.05
N LEU A 11 6.29 -4.53 -9.73
CA LEU A 11 5.40 -5.65 -10.05
C LEU A 11 5.96 -6.64 -11.08
N SER A 12 7.03 -6.27 -11.79
CA SER A 12 7.70 -7.13 -12.78
C SER A 12 8.93 -7.85 -12.23
N LYS A 13 9.34 -7.57 -10.98
CA LYS A 13 10.53 -8.20 -10.38
C LYS A 13 10.24 -9.61 -9.90
N ASN A 14 11.30 -10.43 -9.90
CA ASN A 14 11.31 -11.73 -9.24
C ASN A 14 11.81 -11.57 -7.81
N TYR A 15 10.98 -11.96 -6.84
CA TYR A 15 11.31 -11.87 -5.43
C TYR A 15 11.72 -13.21 -4.82
N ASN A 16 12.24 -13.15 -3.59
CA ASN A 16 12.43 -14.31 -2.71
C ASN A 16 11.12 -15.09 -2.53
N SER A 17 11.21 -16.39 -2.19
CA SER A 17 10.05 -17.30 -2.16
C SER A 17 8.97 -16.92 -1.14
N ASN A 18 9.32 -16.11 -0.14
CA ASN A 18 8.41 -15.55 0.85
C ASN A 18 7.62 -14.33 0.35
N ILE A 19 7.91 -13.81 -0.85
CA ILE A 19 7.23 -12.64 -1.39
C ILE A 19 6.37 -13.05 -2.58
N SER A 20 5.08 -12.73 -2.48
CA SER A 20 4.06 -13.07 -3.48
C SER A 20 3.44 -11.80 -4.06
N ILE A 21 3.28 -11.77 -5.38
CA ILE A 21 2.49 -10.76 -6.08
C ILE A 21 1.09 -11.33 -6.33
N LEU A 22 0.06 -10.64 -5.87
CA LEU A 22 -1.35 -11.05 -6.00
C LEU A 22 -2.12 -10.04 -6.85
N GLY A 23 -3.13 -10.51 -7.59
CA GLY A 23 -4.04 -9.63 -8.33
C GLY A 23 -3.45 -9.01 -9.61
N THR A 24 -2.57 -9.74 -10.30
CA THR A 24 -2.01 -9.36 -11.62
C THR A 24 -2.94 -9.67 -12.80
N HIS A 25 -4.15 -10.19 -12.56
CA HIS A 25 -5.13 -10.44 -13.60
C HIS A 25 -5.67 -9.14 -14.19
N GLN A 26 -5.93 -9.15 -15.50
CA GLN A 26 -6.43 -7.99 -16.26
C GLN A 26 -7.76 -7.41 -15.73
N ALA A 27 -8.55 -8.21 -15.01
CA ALA A 27 -9.79 -7.80 -14.37
C ALA A 27 -9.62 -7.33 -12.91
N SER A 28 -8.41 -7.41 -12.36
CA SER A 28 -8.17 -7.07 -10.96
C SER A 28 -8.17 -5.56 -10.76
N ILE A 29 -8.99 -5.09 -9.82
CA ILE A 29 -9.04 -3.68 -9.40
C ILE A 29 -7.83 -3.33 -8.51
N TYR A 30 -7.22 -4.36 -7.91
CA TYR A 30 -6.13 -4.26 -6.96
C TYR A 30 -4.99 -5.21 -7.34
N THR A 31 -3.77 -4.75 -7.21
CA THR A 31 -2.58 -5.59 -7.23
C THR A 31 -1.84 -5.38 -5.92
N SER A 32 -1.27 -6.43 -5.36
CA SER A 32 -0.49 -6.35 -4.12
C SER A 32 0.80 -7.13 -4.18
N ILE A 33 1.77 -6.69 -3.39
CA ILE A 33 3.00 -7.43 -3.10
C ILE A 33 2.99 -7.70 -1.60
N LEU A 34 3.06 -8.98 -1.22
CA LEU A 34 2.99 -9.44 0.16
C LEU A 34 4.26 -10.21 0.51
N ASP A 35 4.94 -9.79 1.57
CA ASP A 35 5.92 -10.60 2.28
C ASP A 35 5.19 -11.46 3.33
N THR A 36 5.20 -12.77 3.14
CA THR A 36 4.50 -13.71 4.01
C THR A 36 5.20 -13.93 5.35
N ASP A 37 6.47 -13.59 5.47
CA ASP A 37 7.25 -13.87 6.69
C ASP A 37 6.91 -12.89 7.81
N ASN A 38 6.76 -11.60 7.47
CA ASN A 38 6.45 -10.54 8.44
C ASN A 38 5.13 -9.82 8.15
N GLY A 39 4.46 -10.15 7.06
CA GLY A 39 3.17 -9.58 6.68
C GLY A 39 3.25 -8.19 6.07
N THR A 40 4.44 -7.67 5.73
CA THR A 40 4.59 -6.40 5.01
C THR A 40 3.85 -6.47 3.68
N ILE A 41 2.98 -5.51 3.41
CA ILE A 41 2.15 -5.54 2.20
C ILE A 41 2.05 -4.15 1.57
N PHE A 42 2.23 -4.12 0.25
CA PHE A 42 1.89 -2.98 -0.59
C PHE A 42 0.66 -3.33 -1.43
N ILE A 43 -0.29 -2.41 -1.53
CA ILE A 43 -1.48 -2.55 -2.37
C ILE A 43 -1.60 -1.32 -3.26
N ALA A 44 -1.82 -1.55 -4.56
CA ALA A 44 -2.09 -0.54 -5.57
C ALA A 44 -3.45 -0.82 -6.23
N SER A 45 -4.25 0.22 -6.42
CA SER A 45 -5.51 0.15 -7.16
C SER A 45 -5.46 0.99 -8.44
N ASN A 46 -6.21 0.54 -9.44
CA ASN A 46 -6.47 1.32 -10.66
C ASN A 46 -7.21 2.64 -10.38
N TYR A 47 -7.88 2.78 -9.22
CA TYR A 47 -8.56 4.01 -8.79
C TYR A 47 -7.68 4.95 -7.94
N HIS A 48 -6.36 4.84 -8.07
CA HIS A 48 -5.39 5.64 -7.33
C HIS A 48 -5.42 5.47 -5.80
N LEU A 49 -6.03 4.41 -5.30
CA LEU A 49 -5.93 4.01 -3.90
C LEU A 49 -4.65 3.21 -3.71
N PHE A 50 -3.75 3.68 -2.85
CA PHE A 50 -2.55 2.95 -2.48
C PHE A 50 -2.47 2.79 -0.98
N SER A 51 -1.98 1.64 -0.53
CA SER A 51 -1.69 1.41 0.88
C SER A 51 -0.39 0.65 1.06
N PHE A 52 0.23 0.89 2.21
CA PHE A 52 1.39 0.15 2.68
C PHE A 52 1.20 -0.19 4.14
N LYS A 53 1.53 -1.42 4.51
CA LYS A 53 1.63 -1.85 5.90
C LYS A 53 3.00 -2.47 6.11
N ASP A 54 3.73 -1.98 7.09
CA ASP A 54 5.04 -2.51 7.46
C ASP A 54 4.92 -3.72 8.41
N GLN A 55 6.08 -4.29 8.75
CA GLN A 55 6.21 -5.38 9.71
C GLN A 55 5.73 -5.02 11.14
N ASP A 56 5.78 -3.74 11.50
CA ASP A 56 5.38 -3.22 12.81
C ASP A 56 3.86 -2.92 12.88
N ARG A 57 3.12 -3.26 11.81
CA ARG A 57 1.67 -3.02 11.67
C ARG A 57 1.31 -1.54 11.70
N ASN A 58 2.21 -0.67 11.24
CA ASN A 58 1.85 0.70 10.86
C ASN A 58 1.17 0.67 9.49
N TYR A 59 0.12 1.46 9.32
CA TYR A 59 -0.64 1.52 8.06
C TYR A 59 -0.57 2.92 7.47
N TRP A 60 -0.23 2.99 6.19
CA TRP A 60 -0.33 4.19 5.37
C TRP A 60 -1.34 3.97 4.27
N LEU A 61 -2.14 5.00 4.01
CA LEU A 61 -3.18 5.00 2.98
C LEU A 61 -3.14 6.34 2.24
N THR A 62 -3.38 6.32 0.93
CA THR A 62 -3.59 7.57 0.20
C THR A 62 -4.76 8.34 0.78
N VAL A 63 -4.70 9.66 0.78
CA VAL A 63 -5.87 10.49 1.11
C VAL A 63 -7.06 10.05 0.24
N ILE A 64 -8.14 9.60 0.88
CA ILE A 64 -9.36 9.14 0.21
C ILE A 64 -10.47 10.18 0.30
N LYS A 65 -11.56 9.95 -0.44
CA LYS A 65 -12.79 10.75 -0.32
C LYS A 65 -13.33 10.68 1.13
N PRO A 66 -14.07 11.71 1.57
CA PRO A 66 -14.75 11.65 2.85
C PRO A 66 -15.58 10.37 2.99
N PHE A 67 -15.63 9.84 4.22
CA PHE A 67 -16.34 8.60 4.52
C PHE A 67 -17.02 8.70 5.87
N ASN A 68 -18.06 7.90 6.05
CA ASN A 68 -18.80 7.83 7.32
C ASN A 68 -18.31 6.63 8.13
N GLU A 69 -17.91 6.87 9.38
CA GLU A 69 -17.66 5.82 10.37
C GLU A 69 -18.29 6.22 11.70
N ASN A 70 -19.01 5.30 12.36
CA ASN A 70 -19.78 5.56 13.58
C ASN A 70 -20.77 6.73 13.51
N GLY A 71 -21.38 6.95 12.34
CA GLY A 71 -22.31 8.07 12.15
C GLY A 71 -21.63 9.44 12.18
N LYS A 72 -20.30 9.49 12.13
CA LYS A 72 -19.54 10.73 11.92
C LYS A 72 -18.92 10.70 10.53
N GLU A 73 -19.05 11.81 9.82
CA GLU A 73 -18.33 12.03 8.58
C GLU A 73 -16.89 12.42 8.89
N TYR A 74 -15.95 11.68 8.31
CA TYR A 74 -14.53 11.95 8.40
C TYR A 74 -14.03 12.48 7.06
N HIS A 75 -13.22 13.54 7.12
CA HIS A 75 -12.62 14.20 5.96
C HIS A 75 -11.11 14.04 6.02
N PRO A 76 -10.54 12.98 5.42
CA PRO A 76 -9.10 12.72 5.48
C PRO A 76 -8.29 13.85 4.87
N LYS A 77 -7.22 14.25 5.56
CA LYS A 77 -6.21 15.17 5.05
C LYS A 77 -4.84 14.52 5.06
N LEU A 78 -3.91 15.15 4.37
CA LEU A 78 -2.51 14.73 4.40
C LEU A 78 -1.98 14.79 5.84
N ASP A 79 -1.23 13.76 6.24
CA ASP A 79 -0.62 13.56 7.55
C ASP A 79 -1.60 13.36 8.71
N ASP A 80 -2.89 13.26 8.43
CA ASP A 80 -3.87 12.86 9.42
C ASP A 80 -3.61 11.44 9.93
N LEU A 81 -3.76 11.28 11.25
CA LEU A 81 -3.79 9.98 11.90
C LEU A 81 -5.23 9.64 12.27
N TYR A 82 -5.73 8.55 11.69
CA TYR A 82 -7.06 8.03 11.97
C TYR A 82 -6.98 6.68 12.69
N THR A 83 -7.79 6.49 13.73
CA THR A 83 -7.92 5.19 14.40
C THR A 83 -9.31 4.64 14.12
N SER A 84 -9.38 3.53 13.39
CA SER A 84 -10.65 2.83 13.12
C SER A 84 -11.14 2.10 14.36
N ASN A 85 -12.40 1.65 14.30
CA ASN A 85 -13.06 0.98 15.43
C ASN A 85 -12.36 -0.28 15.95
N ASN A 86 -11.66 -0.98 15.08
CA ASN A 86 -10.86 -2.17 15.45
C ASN A 86 -9.48 -1.82 16.02
N GLY A 87 -9.21 -0.53 16.28
CA GLY A 87 -7.96 -0.04 16.85
C GLY A 87 -6.82 0.12 15.85
N ILE A 88 -7.04 -0.14 14.55
CA ILE A 88 -6.02 0.06 13.51
C ILE A 88 -5.81 1.55 13.29
N LYS A 89 -4.54 1.95 13.24
CA LYS A 89 -4.13 3.33 12.99
C LYS A 89 -3.69 3.51 11.55
N TYR A 90 -4.37 4.38 10.81
CA TYR A 90 -4.06 4.76 9.45
C TYR A 90 -3.44 6.16 9.41
N ARG A 91 -2.28 6.28 8.76
CA ARG A 91 -1.66 7.55 8.41
C ARG A 91 -2.01 7.87 6.97
N PHE A 92 -2.71 8.98 6.76
CA PHE A 92 -3.01 9.44 5.42
C PHE A 92 -1.80 10.15 4.82
N THR A 93 -1.38 9.73 3.64
CA THR A 93 -0.21 10.31 2.98
C THR A 93 -0.36 10.36 1.46
N THR A 94 0.66 10.80 0.74
CA THR A 94 0.64 10.84 -0.72
C THR A 94 0.94 9.47 -1.32
N ARG A 95 0.49 9.27 -2.56
CA ARG A 95 0.84 8.09 -3.35
C ARG A 95 2.36 7.94 -3.48
N GLU A 96 3.06 9.04 -3.69
CA GLU A 96 4.51 9.08 -3.91
C GLU A 96 5.26 8.55 -2.68
N ILE A 97 4.81 8.91 -1.47
CA ILE A 97 5.39 8.41 -0.22
C ILE A 97 5.13 6.91 -0.06
N ILE A 98 3.90 6.44 -0.34
CA ILE A 98 3.57 5.01 -0.25
C ILE A 98 4.39 4.18 -1.22
N VAL A 99 4.54 4.64 -2.47
CA VAL A 99 5.35 3.96 -3.48
C VAL A 99 6.83 3.99 -3.09
N ALA A 100 7.34 5.08 -2.54
CA ALA A 100 8.72 5.14 -2.06
C ALA A 100 9.00 4.11 -0.94
N MET A 101 8.08 3.98 0.03
CA MET A 101 8.19 2.96 1.09
C MET A 101 8.16 1.54 0.52
N ALA A 102 7.27 1.26 -0.43
CA ALA A 102 7.19 -0.04 -1.08
C ALA A 102 8.49 -0.38 -1.84
N ILE A 103 9.06 0.57 -2.57
CA ILE A 103 10.35 0.41 -3.27
C ILE A 103 11.45 0.10 -2.27
N GLU A 104 11.60 0.96 -1.25
CA GLU A 104 12.66 0.83 -0.26
C GLU A 104 12.64 -0.55 0.43
N TYR A 105 11.45 -1.08 0.70
CA TYR A 105 11.30 -2.39 1.31
C TYR A 105 11.54 -3.53 0.30
N PHE A 106 10.75 -3.58 -0.78
CA PHE A 106 10.71 -4.75 -1.64
C PHE A 106 11.95 -4.88 -2.53
N GLU A 107 12.61 -3.78 -2.92
CA GLU A 107 13.85 -3.88 -3.70
C GLU A 107 14.98 -4.61 -2.98
N LYS A 108 15.02 -4.58 -1.64
CA LYS A 108 16.01 -5.32 -0.84
C LYS A 108 15.82 -6.83 -0.91
N HIS A 109 14.68 -7.30 -1.42
CA HIS A 109 14.27 -8.70 -1.44
C HIS A 109 14.12 -9.27 -2.86
N THR A 110 14.60 -8.53 -3.87
CA THR A 110 14.65 -9.01 -5.25
C THR A 110 15.77 -10.01 -5.41
N LYS A 111 15.52 -11.11 -6.12
CA LYS A 111 16.59 -12.04 -6.49
C LYS A 111 17.54 -11.35 -7.46
N SER A 112 18.84 -11.41 -7.17
CA SER A 112 19.91 -11.00 -8.10
C SER A 112 20.04 -11.99 -9.25
#